data_AF-A0A974YJ21-F1
#
_entry.id   AF-A0A974YJ21-F1
#
_cell.length_a   1.000
_cell.length_b   1.000
_cell.length_c   1.000
_cell.angle_alpha   90.00
_cell.angle_beta   90.00
_cell.angle_gamma   90.00
#
_symmetry.space_group_name_H-M   'P 1'
#
loop_
_entity.id
_entity.type
_entity.pdbx_description
1 polymer ?
#
loop_
_entity_poly.entity_id
_entity_poly.type
_entity_poly.pdbx_seq_one_letter_code
_entity_poly.pdbx_strand_id
1 'polypeptide(L)'
;MLGGSGAMQKTLAAMTLAAFLLTGCGGRAVGVMTPVGATQPGTSQVNLLVATTRAPDTDPGVLFSGERGTGLMVNAVDVSIPPDANRKVGQVQWPKRLPADPLRDFVTVSVDPLQGEKAGEGWLKGHMPKSRRVLIFVHGFNNLYEDAVYRFAQIVHDSHADVAPVVFTWPSRGSIFDYNYDKESTNYSRDALEELLRRTAENPAVSDVTIMAHSMGTWLTVEALRQMAIRDGRVAPKINNVILASPDLDVDVFGRQFVSLGKDKPHFTIFVSRDDRALALSRRISGNVDRLGQIDPSVEPYRSKLEAAGITVLDLTKLKGGDRLNHGKFAESPEVVKLIGDRLIAGQTITDSNVGLGEAVGAVAIGAAQTVGSAASVAVSTPIAIFDPRTRRNYDAQLKRLGQSVENTAGSVGDSVGAGLPSQ
;
A
#
# COMPACT_ATOMS: atom_id res chain seq x y z
N MET A 1 43.01 -35.90 37.48
CA MET A 1 41.65 -35.77 36.91
C MET A 1 41.53 -34.40 36.24
N LEU A 2 41.90 -34.32 34.96
CA LEU A 2 41.78 -33.14 34.10
C LEU A 2 40.78 -33.53 33.00
N GLY A 3 39.57 -32.98 33.04
CA GLY A 3 38.49 -33.39 32.12
C GLY A 3 37.43 -32.31 31.89
N GLY A 4 37.77 -31.02 32.06
CA GLY A 4 36.78 -29.92 31.98
C GLY A 4 36.97 -28.90 30.86
N SER A 5 38.16 -28.73 30.27
CA SER A 5 38.41 -27.57 29.38
C SER A 5 37.89 -27.75 27.95
N GLY A 6 37.81 -28.99 27.47
CA GLY A 6 37.43 -29.27 26.07
C GLY A 6 35.96 -29.03 25.75
N ALA A 7 35.06 -29.18 26.74
CA ALA A 7 33.64 -28.91 26.55
C ALA A 7 33.39 -27.39 26.49
N MET A 8 34.00 -26.62 27.39
CA MET A 8 33.80 -25.17 27.46
C MET A 8 34.39 -24.43 26.24
N GLN A 9 35.54 -24.89 25.71
CA GLN A 9 36.10 -24.35 24.46
C GLN A 9 35.24 -24.65 23.23
N LYS A 10 34.60 -25.83 23.18
CA LYS A 10 33.67 -26.19 22.09
C LYS A 10 32.37 -25.38 22.15
N THR A 11 31.84 -25.13 23.35
CA THR A 11 30.65 -24.29 23.53
C THR A 11 30.92 -22.83 23.17
N LEU A 12 32.09 -22.30 23.57
CA LEU A 12 32.48 -20.93 23.24
C LEU A 12 32.73 -20.77 21.73
N ALA A 13 33.41 -21.71 21.09
CA ALA A 13 33.60 -21.71 19.64
C ALA A 13 32.28 -21.83 18.85
N ALA A 14 31.34 -22.65 19.33
CA ALA A 14 30.00 -22.77 18.73
C ALA A 14 29.16 -21.49 18.89
N MET A 15 29.26 -20.80 20.04
CA MET A 15 28.60 -19.51 20.25
C MET A 15 29.20 -18.41 19.38
N THR A 16 30.53 -18.36 19.22
CA THR A 16 31.19 -17.40 18.33
C THR A 16 30.86 -17.67 16.86
N LEU A 17 30.81 -18.94 16.43
CA LEU A 17 30.42 -19.31 15.07
C LEU A 17 28.94 -19.01 14.78
N ALA A 18 28.05 -19.20 15.77
CA ALA A 18 26.65 -18.80 15.69
C ALA A 18 26.47 -17.27 15.63
N ALA A 19 27.32 -16.50 16.33
CA ALA A 19 27.34 -15.04 16.26
C ALA A 19 27.81 -14.52 14.88
N PHE A 20 28.73 -15.21 14.21
CA PHE A 20 29.17 -14.86 12.85
C PHE A 20 28.17 -15.28 11.76
N LEU A 21 27.31 -16.27 12.01
CA LEU A 21 26.24 -16.67 11.07
C LEU A 21 25.00 -15.75 11.13
N LEU A 22 24.90 -14.87 12.12
CA LEU A 22 23.80 -13.91 12.28
C LEU A 22 24.02 -12.56 11.58
N THR A 23 25.17 -12.32 10.95
CA THR A 23 25.48 -11.06 10.23
C THR A 23 25.14 -11.09 8.74
N GLY A 24 24.56 -12.17 8.23
CA GLY A 24 24.34 -12.40 6.79
C GLY A 24 22.96 -12.07 6.22
N CYS A 25 22.04 -11.48 6.98
CA CYS A 25 20.75 -11.06 6.42
C CYS A 25 20.84 -9.62 5.90
N GLY A 26 21.28 -9.48 4.64
CA GLY A 26 21.28 -8.19 3.93
C GLY A 26 19.86 -7.67 3.77
N GLY A 27 19.44 -6.75 4.66
CA GLY A 27 18.21 -5.98 4.48
C GLY A 27 18.31 -5.06 3.26
N ARG A 28 17.16 -4.61 2.75
CA ARG A 28 17.12 -3.60 1.68
C ARG A 28 17.91 -2.34 2.09
N ALA A 29 18.59 -1.72 1.13
CA ALA A 29 19.28 -0.46 1.38
C ALA A 29 18.28 0.61 1.87
N VAL A 30 18.70 1.38 2.88
CA VAL A 30 17.99 2.58 3.37
C VAL A 30 18.64 3.79 2.73
N GLY A 31 17.86 4.84 2.46
CA GLY A 31 18.38 6.05 1.84
C GLY A 31 18.06 6.18 0.35
N VAL A 32 17.17 5.33 -0.20
CA VAL A 32 16.89 5.26 -1.64
C VAL A 32 16.19 6.51 -2.20
N MET A 33 15.65 7.36 -1.32
CA MET A 33 15.08 8.64 -1.72
C MET A 33 16.13 9.73 -1.93
N THR A 34 17.41 9.44 -1.68
CA THR A 34 18.51 10.36 -2.01
C THR A 34 18.54 10.57 -3.52
N PRO A 35 18.31 11.79 -4.03
CA PRO A 35 18.26 12.04 -5.46
C PRO A 35 19.62 11.84 -6.12
N VAL A 36 19.66 11.14 -7.27
CA VAL A 36 20.89 11.03 -8.08
C VAL A 36 21.10 12.20 -9.05
N GLY A 37 20.07 13.04 -9.24
CA GLY A 37 20.15 14.32 -9.96
C GLY A 37 20.13 14.23 -11.48
N ALA A 38 20.33 13.05 -12.07
CA ALA A 38 20.26 12.87 -13.53
C ALA A 38 19.71 11.50 -13.92
N THR A 39 18.97 11.46 -15.03
CA THR A 39 18.54 10.24 -15.70
C THR A 39 19.69 9.61 -16.49
N GLN A 40 19.75 8.28 -16.52
CA GLN A 40 20.74 7.55 -17.31
C GLN A 40 20.16 7.14 -18.67
N PRO A 41 20.91 7.25 -19.78
CA PRO A 41 20.44 6.76 -21.07
C PRO A 41 20.01 5.30 -21.03
N GLY A 42 18.85 5.00 -21.63
CA GLY A 42 18.26 3.66 -21.66
C GLY A 42 17.31 3.34 -20.50
N THR A 43 17.16 4.24 -19.52
CA THR A 43 16.13 4.11 -18.48
C THR A 43 14.86 4.87 -18.85
N SER A 44 13.75 4.49 -18.24
CA SER A 44 12.49 5.24 -18.30
C SER A 44 12.34 6.13 -17.08
N GLN A 45 11.57 7.21 -17.19
CA GLN A 45 11.25 8.11 -16.07
C GLN A 45 9.75 8.11 -15.80
N VAL A 46 9.38 8.10 -14.52
CA VAL A 46 8.00 8.33 -14.07
C VAL A 46 8.01 9.49 -13.08
N ASN A 47 7.29 10.55 -13.43
CA ASN A 47 7.09 11.72 -12.57
C ASN A 47 5.84 11.49 -11.72
N LEU A 48 5.94 11.61 -10.40
CA LEU A 48 4.85 11.36 -9.45
C LEU A 48 4.56 12.61 -8.62
N LEU A 49 3.27 12.87 -8.36
CA LEU A 49 2.87 13.75 -7.26
C LEU A 49 2.64 12.89 -6.02
N VAL A 50 3.40 13.13 -4.96
CA VAL A 50 3.32 12.38 -3.71
C VAL A 50 2.73 13.24 -2.63
N ALA A 51 1.51 12.93 -2.22
CA ALA A 51 0.82 13.59 -1.10
C ALA A 51 0.94 12.71 0.15
N THR A 52 1.33 13.29 1.28
CA THR A 52 1.64 12.53 2.49
C THR A 52 1.17 13.21 3.77
N THR A 53 0.70 12.39 4.72
CA THR A 53 0.41 12.79 6.11
C THR A 53 1.47 12.26 7.08
N ARG A 54 2.59 11.73 6.57
CA ARG A 54 3.72 11.25 7.37
C ARG A 54 4.51 12.41 7.95
N ALA A 55 5.09 12.19 9.13
CA ALA A 55 6.04 13.11 9.73
C ALA A 55 7.34 13.10 8.91
N PRO A 56 7.91 14.28 8.58
CA PRO A 56 9.23 14.36 7.98
C PRO A 56 10.28 13.60 8.79
N ASP A 57 11.20 12.94 8.09
CA ASP A 57 12.39 12.36 8.69
C ASP A 57 13.56 13.34 8.55
N THR A 58 14.49 13.30 9.49
CA THR A 58 15.73 14.09 9.42
C THR A 58 16.73 13.54 8.38
N ASP A 59 16.60 12.27 8.00
CA ASP A 59 17.41 11.65 6.96
C ASP A 59 16.86 12.02 5.56
N PRO A 60 17.62 12.77 4.74
CA PRO A 60 17.18 13.16 3.40
C PRO A 60 17.01 11.99 2.44
N GLY A 61 17.58 10.81 2.75
CA GLY A 61 17.38 9.59 1.99
C GLY A 61 16.13 8.78 2.37
N VAL A 62 15.42 9.18 3.42
CA VAL A 62 14.15 8.59 3.88
C VAL A 62 12.98 9.54 3.64
N LEU A 63 13.21 10.85 3.80
CA LEU A 63 12.25 11.97 3.65
C LEU A 63 11.09 11.98 4.65
N PHE A 64 10.39 10.86 4.81
CA PHE A 64 9.22 10.73 5.67
C PHE A 64 9.23 9.42 6.42
N SER A 65 8.98 9.52 7.73
CA SER A 65 8.96 8.38 8.63
C SER A 65 7.64 7.59 8.58
N GLY A 66 7.53 6.58 9.43
CA GLY A 66 6.27 5.89 9.71
C GLY A 66 5.34 6.63 10.67
N GLU A 67 5.76 7.79 11.21
CA GLU A 67 4.99 8.52 12.21
C GLU A 67 4.02 9.53 11.58
N ARG A 68 3.00 9.94 12.34
CA ARG A 68 2.00 10.93 11.91
C ARG A 68 2.61 12.33 11.89
N GLY A 69 2.55 12.99 10.72
CA GLY A 69 2.83 14.41 10.57
C GLY A 69 1.63 15.25 11.00
N THR A 70 1.76 16.56 10.99
CA THR A 70 0.70 17.49 11.45
C THR A 70 -0.17 18.05 10.32
N GLY A 71 0.08 17.67 9.07
CA GLY A 71 -0.67 18.17 7.92
C GLY A 71 -0.33 17.41 6.63
N LEU A 72 -1.02 17.78 5.56
CA LEU A 72 -0.79 17.25 4.22
C LEU A 72 0.41 17.95 3.56
N MET A 73 1.46 17.19 3.26
CA MET A 73 2.62 17.64 2.52
C MET A 73 2.61 17.06 1.11
N VAL A 74 3.16 17.78 0.14
CA VAL A 74 3.17 17.35 -1.27
C VAL A 74 4.57 17.51 -1.83
N ASN A 75 5.08 16.46 -2.50
CA ASN A 75 6.32 16.49 -3.24
C ASN A 75 6.06 16.09 -4.70
N ALA A 76 6.82 16.65 -5.64
CA ALA A 76 7.05 16.02 -6.94
C ALA A 76 8.25 15.09 -6.80
N VAL A 77 8.13 13.85 -7.28
CA VAL A 77 9.19 12.85 -7.21
C VAL A 77 9.37 12.20 -8.56
N ASP A 78 10.60 12.20 -9.05
CA ASP A 78 10.96 11.55 -10.30
C ASP A 78 11.68 10.24 -10.03
N VAL A 79 11.17 9.16 -10.61
CA VAL A 79 11.73 7.81 -10.46
C VAL A 79 12.25 7.32 -11.80
N SER A 80 13.51 6.90 -11.84
CA SER A 80 14.11 6.18 -12.95
C SER A 80 13.82 4.68 -12.81
N ILE A 81 13.40 4.07 -13.90
CA ILE A 81 13.07 2.65 -14.00
C ILE A 81 14.05 1.97 -14.98
N PRO A 82 14.68 0.86 -14.59
CA PRO A 82 15.66 0.18 -15.42
C PRO A 82 15.04 -0.36 -16.72
N PRO A 83 15.83 -0.57 -17.79
CA PRO A 83 15.32 -1.13 -19.04
C PRO A 83 14.71 -2.51 -18.82
N ASP A 84 13.65 -2.85 -19.55
CA ASP A 84 12.93 -4.13 -19.47
C ASP A 84 13.85 -5.35 -19.58
N ALA A 85 14.91 -5.26 -20.39
CA ALA A 85 15.91 -6.31 -20.55
C ALA A 85 16.69 -6.64 -19.25
N ASN A 86 16.73 -5.70 -18.30
CA ASN A 86 17.50 -5.81 -17.06
C ASN A 86 16.62 -5.96 -15.82
N ARG A 87 15.30 -6.00 -15.97
CA ARG A 87 14.35 -6.06 -14.86
C ARG A 87 13.30 -7.12 -15.06
N LYS A 88 12.54 -7.38 -14.00
CA LYS A 88 11.35 -8.22 -14.06
C LYS A 88 10.11 -7.35 -13.93
N VAL A 89 9.33 -7.27 -15.01
CA VAL A 89 8.03 -6.57 -15.05
C VAL A 89 7.13 -7.05 -13.90
N GLY A 90 6.42 -6.13 -13.26
CA GLY A 90 5.62 -6.41 -12.07
C GLY A 90 6.40 -6.35 -10.74
N GLN A 91 7.72 -6.27 -10.77
CA GLN A 91 8.55 -6.20 -9.56
C GLN A 91 9.31 -4.88 -9.49
N VAL A 92 9.40 -4.33 -8.28
CA VAL A 92 10.32 -3.23 -7.97
C VAL A 92 11.71 -3.81 -7.72
N GLN A 93 12.69 -3.46 -8.54
CA GLN A 93 14.09 -3.84 -8.34
C GLN A 93 14.74 -2.87 -7.34
N TRP A 94 14.92 -3.34 -6.11
CA TRP A 94 15.51 -2.56 -5.04
C TRP A 94 17.04 -2.62 -5.07
N PRO A 95 17.73 -1.48 -4.85
CA PRO A 95 19.18 -1.48 -4.73
C PRO A 95 19.62 -2.29 -3.51
N LYS A 96 20.61 -3.15 -3.71
CA LYS A 96 21.24 -3.93 -2.63
C LYS A 96 22.23 -3.10 -1.81
N ARG A 97 22.76 -2.02 -2.40
CA ARG A 97 23.70 -1.06 -1.81
C ARG A 97 23.51 0.30 -2.46
N LEU A 98 23.89 1.36 -1.75
CA LEU A 98 23.94 2.71 -2.32
C LEU A 98 25.40 3.07 -2.71
N PRO A 99 25.59 3.91 -3.75
CA PRO A 99 24.56 4.44 -4.65
C PRO A 99 23.93 3.35 -5.53
N ALA A 100 22.67 3.53 -5.89
CA ALA A 100 21.92 2.60 -6.73
C ALA A 100 22.37 2.66 -8.20
N ASP A 101 22.19 1.57 -8.95
CA ASP A 101 22.51 1.49 -10.39
C ASP A 101 21.23 1.66 -11.22
N PRO A 102 21.01 2.81 -11.91
CA PRO A 102 19.77 3.05 -12.66
C PRO A 102 19.49 2.05 -13.78
N LEU A 103 20.50 1.32 -14.27
CA LEU A 103 20.30 0.27 -15.28
C LEU A 103 19.82 -1.05 -14.69
N ARG A 104 19.78 -1.19 -13.36
CA ARG A 104 19.39 -2.42 -12.65
C ARG A 104 18.34 -2.21 -11.56
N ASP A 105 18.32 -1.03 -10.96
CA ASP A 105 17.53 -0.69 -9.78
C ASP A 105 16.58 0.47 -10.09
N PHE A 106 15.49 0.56 -9.33
CA PHE A 106 14.68 1.77 -9.26
C PHE A 106 15.45 2.85 -8.49
N VAL A 107 15.49 4.06 -9.03
CA VAL A 107 16.30 5.15 -8.49
C VAL A 107 15.51 6.45 -8.44
N THR A 108 15.60 7.17 -7.33
CA THR A 108 15.07 8.53 -7.19
C THR A 108 15.97 9.51 -7.94
N VAL A 109 15.42 10.18 -8.95
CA VAL A 109 16.13 11.17 -9.77
C VAL A 109 16.07 12.55 -9.11
N SER A 110 14.88 13.00 -8.71
CA SER A 110 14.64 14.27 -8.02
C SER A 110 13.51 14.13 -7.01
N VAL A 111 13.52 15.03 -6.02
CA VAL A 111 12.47 15.21 -5.01
C VAL A 111 12.32 16.70 -4.79
N ASP A 112 11.18 17.26 -5.22
CA ASP A 112 10.91 18.69 -5.14
C ASP A 112 9.70 18.92 -4.22
N PRO A 113 9.89 19.46 -3.00
CA PRO A 113 8.79 19.84 -2.13
C PRO A 113 7.94 20.94 -2.77
N LEU A 114 6.63 20.70 -2.86
CA LEU A 114 5.67 21.65 -3.42
C LEU A 114 4.96 22.39 -2.30
N GLN A 115 5.21 23.70 -2.23
CA GLN A 115 4.61 24.54 -1.20
C GLN A 115 3.22 25.02 -1.61
N GLY A 116 2.21 24.55 -0.88
CA GLY A 116 0.82 24.97 -1.03
C GLY A 116 0.10 24.39 -2.24
N GLU A 117 -1.19 24.61 -2.27
CA GLU A 117 -2.13 24.02 -3.25
C GLU A 117 -1.79 24.37 -4.70
N LYS A 118 -1.48 25.66 -4.97
CA LYS A 118 -1.15 26.14 -6.32
C LYS A 118 0.05 25.45 -6.95
N ALA A 119 1.04 25.05 -6.15
CA ALA A 119 2.21 24.34 -6.66
C ALA A 119 1.84 22.93 -7.14
N GLY A 120 1.01 22.22 -6.37
CA GLY A 120 0.47 20.92 -6.77
C GLY A 120 -0.43 20.99 -8.01
N GLU A 121 -1.30 22.00 -8.10
CA GLU A 121 -2.12 22.25 -9.29
C GLU A 121 -1.27 22.56 -10.53
N GLY A 122 -0.23 23.38 -10.36
CA GLY A 122 0.73 23.71 -11.41
C GLY A 122 1.47 22.47 -11.91
N TRP A 123 1.89 21.59 -10.99
CA TRP A 123 2.51 20.31 -11.33
C TRP A 123 1.55 19.42 -12.11
N LEU A 124 0.31 19.24 -11.63
CA LEU A 124 -0.71 18.45 -12.32
C LEU A 124 -0.96 18.98 -13.73
N LYS A 125 -1.10 20.30 -13.88
CA LYS A 125 -1.30 20.92 -15.20
C LYS A 125 -0.12 20.67 -16.15
N GLY A 126 1.11 20.71 -15.65
CA GLY A 126 2.32 20.50 -16.44
C GLY A 126 2.54 19.05 -16.86
N HIS A 127 2.07 18.09 -16.08
CA HIS A 127 2.25 16.65 -16.30
C HIS A 127 0.96 15.94 -16.74
N MET A 128 -0.09 16.71 -17.06
CA MET A 128 -1.38 16.15 -17.47
C MET A 128 -1.27 15.53 -18.87
N PRO A 129 -1.65 14.25 -19.05
CA PRO A 129 -1.75 13.67 -20.39
C PRO A 129 -2.90 14.29 -21.20
N LYS A 130 -2.94 13.98 -22.50
CA LYS A 130 -4.04 14.40 -23.38
C LYS A 130 -5.41 13.88 -22.92
N SER A 131 -5.44 12.70 -22.30
CA SER A 131 -6.63 12.11 -21.72
C SER A 131 -7.19 12.90 -20.52
N ARG A 132 -6.38 13.78 -19.92
CA ARG A 132 -6.71 14.58 -18.71
C ARG A 132 -7.17 13.73 -17.52
N ARG A 133 -6.72 12.48 -17.47
CA ARG A 133 -7.03 11.52 -16.40
C ARG A 133 -5.97 11.56 -15.31
N VAL A 134 -6.41 11.45 -14.06
CA VAL A 134 -5.55 11.28 -12.90
C VAL A 134 -5.75 9.89 -12.32
N LEU A 135 -4.65 9.20 -12.01
CA LEU A 135 -4.66 7.98 -11.22
C LEU A 135 -4.11 8.27 -9.83
N ILE A 136 -4.95 8.06 -8.82
CA ILE A 136 -4.57 8.23 -7.41
C ILE A 136 -4.34 6.85 -6.79
N PHE A 137 -3.13 6.57 -6.30
CA PHE A 137 -2.80 5.33 -5.62
C PHE A 137 -2.74 5.49 -4.10
N VAL A 138 -3.37 4.58 -3.35
CA VAL A 138 -3.35 4.52 -1.88
C VAL A 138 -2.76 3.19 -1.43
N HIS A 139 -1.59 3.24 -0.78
CA HIS A 139 -0.88 2.02 -0.38
C HIS A 139 -1.54 1.28 0.78
N GLY A 140 -1.11 0.03 0.99
CA GLY A 140 -1.57 -0.86 2.05
C GLY A 140 -0.77 -0.80 3.34
N PHE A 141 -1.02 -1.78 4.21
CA PHE A 141 -0.33 -1.98 5.48
C PHE A 141 1.15 -2.36 5.28
N ASN A 142 2.00 -2.03 6.26
CA ASN A 142 3.42 -2.44 6.27
C ASN A 142 4.20 -1.86 5.07
N ASN A 143 3.99 -0.58 4.77
CA ASN A 143 4.67 0.15 3.70
C ASN A 143 5.41 1.37 4.25
N LEU A 144 6.68 1.54 3.89
CA LEU A 144 7.39 2.81 4.06
C LEU A 144 7.02 3.79 2.93
N TYR A 145 7.51 5.03 3.04
CA TYR A 145 7.26 6.07 2.03
C TYR A 145 7.78 5.65 0.65
N GLU A 146 9.04 5.23 0.59
CA GLU A 146 9.70 4.77 -0.63
C GLU A 146 9.04 3.51 -1.22
N ASP A 147 8.48 2.63 -0.38
CA ASP A 147 7.79 1.43 -0.84
C ASP A 147 6.54 1.82 -1.65
N ALA A 148 5.80 2.84 -1.21
CA ALA A 148 4.61 3.33 -1.91
C ALA A 148 4.98 4.06 -3.22
N VAL A 149 6.00 4.93 -3.17
CA VAL A 149 6.47 5.70 -4.33
C VAL A 149 6.98 4.76 -5.43
N TYR A 150 7.91 3.85 -5.12
CA TYR A 150 8.49 2.96 -6.12
C TYR A 150 7.48 1.94 -6.65
N ARG A 151 6.60 1.43 -5.79
CA ARG A 151 5.54 0.51 -6.24
C ARG A 151 4.60 1.21 -7.21
N PHE A 152 4.24 2.47 -6.95
CA PHE A 152 3.35 3.18 -7.86
C PHE A 152 4.04 3.57 -9.16
N ALA A 153 5.30 3.99 -9.12
CA ALA A 153 6.11 4.20 -10.32
C ALA A 153 6.13 2.93 -11.21
N GLN A 154 6.31 1.76 -10.59
CA GLN A 154 6.27 0.46 -11.27
C GLN A 154 4.92 0.21 -11.93
N ILE A 155 3.81 0.41 -11.21
CA ILE A 155 2.46 0.21 -11.75
C ILE A 155 2.20 1.11 -12.95
N VAL A 156 2.52 2.40 -12.85
CA VAL A 156 2.31 3.38 -13.92
C VAL A 156 3.13 3.01 -15.16
N HIS A 157 4.40 2.69 -14.97
CA HIS A 157 5.29 2.31 -16.07
C HIS A 157 4.84 1.02 -16.76
N ASP A 158 4.57 -0.02 -15.98
CA ASP A 158 4.27 -1.35 -16.51
C ASP A 158 2.87 -1.45 -17.11
N SER A 159 1.94 -0.58 -16.70
CA SER A 159 0.60 -0.52 -17.27
C SER A 159 0.52 0.34 -18.53
N HIS A 160 1.54 1.17 -18.80
CA HIS A 160 1.51 2.19 -19.85
C HIS A 160 0.29 3.13 -19.74
N ALA A 161 -0.23 3.34 -18.54
CA ALA A 161 -1.42 4.13 -18.33
C ALA A 161 -1.22 5.60 -18.76
N ASP A 162 -2.10 6.11 -19.62
CA ASP A 162 -2.13 7.52 -20.03
C ASP A 162 -2.83 8.37 -18.96
N VAL A 163 -2.15 8.55 -17.81
CA VAL A 163 -2.65 9.21 -16.61
C VAL A 163 -1.59 10.13 -16.00
N ALA A 164 -2.01 11.19 -15.32
CA ALA A 164 -1.18 11.91 -14.36
C ALA A 164 -1.16 11.12 -13.04
N PRO A 165 0.00 10.63 -12.57
CA PRO A 165 0.06 9.75 -11.42
C PRO A 165 0.22 10.54 -10.10
N VAL A 166 -0.70 10.28 -9.17
CA VAL A 166 -0.67 10.81 -7.80
C VAL A 166 -0.64 9.63 -6.82
N VAL A 167 0.22 9.67 -5.82
CA VAL A 167 0.23 8.68 -4.73
C VAL A 167 -0.04 9.37 -3.41
N PHE A 168 -0.97 8.82 -2.63
CA PHE A 168 -1.25 9.22 -1.27
C PHE A 168 -0.59 8.24 -0.30
N THR A 169 0.31 8.75 0.54
CA THR A 169 1.01 7.96 1.55
C THR A 169 0.58 8.34 2.96
N TRP A 170 0.09 7.37 3.72
CA TRP A 170 -0.34 7.54 5.11
C TRP A 170 0.67 6.90 6.08
N PRO A 171 0.67 7.23 7.39
CA PRO A 171 1.69 6.79 8.34
C PRO A 171 1.59 5.30 8.66
N SER A 172 2.32 4.49 7.88
CA SER A 172 2.61 3.10 8.18
C SER A 172 4.04 2.96 8.66
N ARG A 173 4.24 2.21 9.75
CA ARG A 173 5.57 1.94 10.31
C ARG A 173 6.38 0.90 9.54
N GLY A 174 5.83 0.31 8.47
CA GLY A 174 6.53 -0.73 7.72
C GLY A 174 6.87 -1.95 8.60
N SER A 175 5.97 -2.28 9.53
CA SER A 175 6.14 -3.40 10.46
C SER A 175 4.85 -4.19 10.62
N ILE A 176 4.96 -5.51 10.53
CA ILE A 176 3.85 -6.45 10.77
C ILE A 176 3.31 -6.38 12.22
N PHE A 177 4.11 -5.87 13.16
CA PHE A 177 3.73 -5.78 14.58
C PHE A 177 2.99 -4.49 14.92
N ASP A 178 2.97 -3.52 14.02
CA ASP A 178 2.37 -2.20 14.23
C ASP A 178 0.96 -2.10 13.60
N TYR A 179 0.27 -3.23 13.37
CA TYR A 179 -1.05 -3.28 12.72
C TYR A 179 -2.08 -2.32 13.32
N ASN A 180 -2.22 -2.28 14.65
CA ASN A 180 -3.16 -1.37 15.31
C ASN A 180 -2.78 0.10 15.12
N TYR A 181 -1.49 0.41 15.18
CA TYR A 181 -1.01 1.78 14.93
C TYR A 181 -1.34 2.19 13.49
N ASP A 182 -0.99 1.36 12.52
CA ASP A 182 -1.24 1.59 11.10
C ASP A 182 -2.74 1.78 10.82
N LYS A 183 -3.60 0.93 11.43
CA LYS A 183 -5.05 1.08 11.34
C LYS A 183 -5.53 2.43 11.86
N GLU A 184 -5.10 2.85 13.05
CA GLU A 184 -5.46 4.18 13.58
C GLU A 184 -4.87 5.32 12.73
N SER A 185 -3.71 5.10 12.10
CA SER A 185 -3.07 6.07 11.21
C SER A 185 -3.78 6.21 9.87
N THR A 186 -4.49 5.17 9.41
CA THR A 186 -5.43 5.32 8.30
C THR A 186 -6.56 6.28 8.67
N ASN A 187 -7.22 6.08 9.80
CA ASN A 187 -8.28 6.99 10.28
C ASN A 187 -7.76 8.43 10.46
N TYR A 188 -6.54 8.58 10.99
CA TYR A 188 -5.87 9.89 11.10
C TYR A 188 -5.74 10.60 9.75
N SER A 189 -5.51 9.85 8.67
CA SER A 189 -5.22 10.38 7.33
C SER A 189 -6.47 10.57 6.46
N ARG A 190 -7.66 10.21 6.96
CA ARG A 190 -8.92 10.23 6.20
C ARG A 190 -9.24 11.61 5.65
N ASP A 191 -9.16 12.63 6.49
CA ASP A 191 -9.53 14.00 6.11
C ASP A 191 -8.59 14.56 5.05
N ALA A 192 -7.30 14.24 5.15
CA ALA A 192 -6.29 14.64 4.17
C ALA A 192 -6.46 13.91 2.82
N LEU A 193 -6.86 12.63 2.83
CA LEU A 193 -7.21 11.94 1.59
C LEU A 193 -8.46 12.56 0.95
N GLU A 194 -9.51 12.83 1.73
CA GLU A 194 -10.70 13.52 1.22
C GLU A 194 -10.34 14.87 0.58
N GLU A 195 -9.49 15.67 1.25
CA GLU A 195 -9.00 16.95 0.74
C GLU A 195 -8.23 16.79 -0.58
N LEU A 196 -7.33 15.80 -0.69
CA LEU A 196 -6.63 15.50 -1.95
C LEU A 196 -7.61 15.13 -3.08
N LEU A 197 -8.57 14.24 -2.79
CA LEU A 197 -9.56 13.78 -3.78
C LEU A 197 -10.42 14.95 -4.27
N ARG A 198 -10.88 15.79 -3.34
CA ARG A 198 -11.68 16.98 -3.64
C ARG A 198 -10.91 17.95 -4.54
N ARG A 199 -9.70 18.35 -4.13
CA ARG A 199 -8.87 19.27 -4.91
C ARG A 199 -8.55 18.74 -6.31
N THR A 200 -8.25 17.45 -6.41
CA THR A 200 -7.99 16.82 -7.71
C THR A 200 -9.23 16.88 -8.60
N ALA A 201 -10.41 16.61 -8.06
CA ALA A 201 -11.66 16.68 -8.80
C ALA A 201 -12.07 18.12 -9.16
N GLU A 202 -11.75 19.11 -8.33
CA GLU A 202 -12.04 20.53 -8.58
C GLU A 202 -11.08 21.15 -9.61
N ASN A 203 -9.87 20.61 -9.75
CA ASN A 203 -8.88 21.12 -10.70
C ASN A 203 -9.43 21.13 -12.14
N PRO A 204 -9.42 22.30 -12.82
CA PRO A 204 -9.98 22.42 -14.16
C PRO A 204 -9.19 21.67 -15.23
N ALA A 205 -7.91 21.32 -15.00
CA ALA A 205 -7.13 20.51 -15.92
C ALA A 205 -7.54 19.02 -15.90
N VAL A 206 -8.17 18.56 -14.83
CA VAL A 206 -8.60 17.16 -14.65
C VAL A 206 -10.00 16.96 -15.22
N SER A 207 -10.19 15.92 -16.02
CA SER A 207 -11.52 15.49 -16.50
C SER A 207 -12.02 14.22 -15.84
N ASP A 208 -11.12 13.35 -15.36
CA ASP A 208 -11.45 12.06 -14.77
C ASP A 208 -10.44 11.69 -13.68
N VAL A 209 -10.93 11.11 -12.59
CA VAL A 209 -10.15 10.61 -11.47
C VAL A 209 -10.48 9.13 -11.28
N THR A 210 -9.45 8.31 -11.35
CA THR A 210 -9.48 6.91 -10.95
C THR A 210 -8.68 6.73 -9.67
N ILE A 211 -9.27 6.07 -8.67
CA ILE A 211 -8.60 5.74 -7.41
C ILE A 211 -8.26 4.26 -7.40
N MET A 212 -7.02 3.92 -7.08
CA MET A 212 -6.55 2.55 -6.89
C MET A 212 -6.02 2.40 -5.48
N ALA A 213 -6.63 1.53 -4.69
CA ALA A 213 -6.25 1.32 -3.29
C ALA A 213 -5.91 -0.15 -3.05
N HIS A 214 -4.90 -0.40 -2.22
CA HIS A 214 -4.46 -1.76 -1.89
C HIS A 214 -4.63 -2.06 -0.40
N SER A 215 -5.11 -3.27 -0.09
CA SER A 215 -5.14 -3.80 1.28
C SER A 215 -5.79 -2.84 2.27
N MET A 216 -5.13 -2.47 3.37
CA MET A 216 -5.66 -1.50 4.35
C MET A 216 -5.93 -0.10 3.76
N GLY A 217 -5.29 0.27 2.65
CA GLY A 217 -5.59 1.50 1.93
C GLY A 217 -7.02 1.53 1.35
N THR A 218 -7.64 0.37 1.14
CA THR A 218 -9.04 0.31 0.67
C THR A 218 -10.01 0.78 1.74
N TRP A 219 -9.75 0.46 3.02
CA TRP A 219 -10.52 0.99 4.16
C TRP A 219 -10.49 2.51 4.14
N LEU A 220 -9.29 3.08 4.09
CA LEU A 220 -9.08 4.52 4.09
C LEU A 220 -9.80 5.21 2.92
N THR A 221 -9.68 4.62 1.73
CA THR A 221 -10.29 5.16 0.51
C THR A 221 -11.81 5.19 0.61
N VAL A 222 -12.44 4.09 1.03
CA VAL A 222 -13.90 4.03 1.16
C VAL A 222 -14.40 4.95 2.26
N GLU A 223 -13.68 5.08 3.37
CA GLU A 223 -14.03 6.05 4.43
C GLU A 223 -13.92 7.50 3.96
N ALA A 224 -12.89 7.86 3.19
CA ALA A 224 -12.75 9.22 2.63
C ALA A 224 -13.88 9.54 1.63
N LEU A 225 -14.23 8.59 0.75
CA LEU A 225 -15.35 8.74 -0.18
C LEU A 225 -16.71 8.84 0.54
N ARG A 226 -16.90 8.04 1.59
CA ARG A 226 -18.09 8.12 2.45
C ARG A 226 -18.18 9.49 3.13
N GLN A 227 -17.06 9.99 3.67
CA GLN A 227 -17.01 11.30 4.31
C GLN A 227 -17.36 12.42 3.32
N MET A 228 -16.78 12.38 2.12
CA MET A 228 -17.12 13.29 1.02
C MET A 228 -18.62 13.24 0.70
N ALA A 229 -19.18 12.05 0.52
CA ALA A 229 -20.61 11.88 0.23
C ALA A 229 -21.53 12.42 1.33
N ILE A 230 -21.15 12.26 2.61
CA ILE A 230 -21.90 12.81 3.75
C ILE A 230 -21.80 14.34 3.78
N ARG A 231 -20.60 14.89 3.53
CA ARG A 231 -20.34 16.34 3.58
C ARG A 231 -20.99 17.09 2.42
N ASP A 232 -20.89 16.54 1.20
CA ASP A 232 -21.30 17.22 -0.03
C ASP A 232 -22.61 16.69 -0.61
N GLY A 233 -23.20 15.68 0.02
CA GLY A 233 -24.39 14.97 -0.48
C GLY A 233 -24.11 13.99 -1.63
N ARG A 234 -22.86 13.90 -2.10
CA ARG A 234 -22.42 13.01 -3.19
C ARG A 234 -20.89 12.89 -3.24
N VAL A 235 -20.39 11.86 -3.90
CA VAL A 235 -18.98 11.80 -4.32
C VAL A 235 -18.76 12.81 -5.46
N ALA A 236 -17.56 13.42 -5.52
CA ALA A 236 -17.22 14.36 -6.57
C ALA A 236 -17.38 13.70 -7.96
N PRO A 237 -18.01 14.36 -8.95
CA PRO A 237 -18.50 13.69 -10.15
C PRO A 237 -17.38 13.35 -11.16
N LYS A 238 -16.15 13.85 -10.95
CA LYS A 238 -14.99 13.42 -11.73
C LYS A 238 -14.36 12.13 -11.19
N ILE A 239 -14.71 11.71 -9.97
CA ILE A 239 -14.28 10.43 -9.42
C ILE A 239 -15.22 9.37 -10.00
N ASN A 240 -14.79 8.74 -11.09
CA ASN A 240 -15.64 7.80 -11.84
C ASN A 240 -15.32 6.34 -11.52
N ASN A 241 -14.07 6.04 -11.16
CA ASN A 241 -13.62 4.67 -10.98
C ASN A 241 -12.86 4.48 -9.66
N VAL A 242 -13.19 3.41 -8.94
CA VAL A 242 -12.51 2.98 -7.72
C VAL A 242 -12.12 1.52 -7.83
N ILE A 243 -10.82 1.24 -7.80
CA ILE A 243 -10.24 -0.10 -7.85
C ILE A 243 -9.74 -0.47 -6.44
N LEU A 244 -10.33 -1.49 -5.84
CA LEU A 244 -9.92 -2.04 -4.54
C LEU A 244 -9.18 -3.36 -4.74
N ALA A 245 -7.87 -3.35 -4.55
CA ALA A 245 -7.02 -4.53 -4.70
C ALA A 245 -6.82 -5.23 -3.36
N SER A 246 -7.18 -6.52 -3.28
CA SER A 246 -7.12 -7.35 -2.07
C SER A 246 -7.62 -6.60 -0.82
N PRO A 247 -8.85 -6.05 -0.83
CA PRO A 247 -9.30 -5.14 0.21
C PRO A 247 -9.28 -5.76 1.59
N ASP A 248 -8.56 -5.09 2.49
CA ASP A 248 -8.54 -5.40 3.92
C ASP A 248 -9.66 -4.63 4.61
N LEU A 249 -10.89 -4.93 4.21
CA LEU A 249 -12.12 -4.28 4.63
C LEU A 249 -13.17 -5.32 4.97
N ASP A 250 -13.88 -5.12 6.06
CA ASP A 250 -15.00 -5.97 6.47
C ASP A 250 -16.15 -5.83 5.46
N VAL A 251 -16.75 -6.96 5.05
CA VAL A 251 -17.78 -6.97 4.00
C VAL A 251 -19.07 -6.26 4.43
N ASP A 252 -19.47 -6.36 5.70
CA ASP A 252 -20.68 -5.71 6.21
C ASP A 252 -20.43 -4.21 6.40
N VAL A 253 -19.24 -3.84 6.87
CA VAL A 253 -18.82 -2.44 6.94
C VAL A 253 -18.78 -1.81 5.54
N PHE A 254 -18.18 -2.50 4.57
CA PHE A 254 -18.20 -2.06 3.17
C PHE A 254 -19.62 -1.86 2.67
N GLY A 255 -20.53 -2.82 2.92
CA GLY A 255 -21.93 -2.70 2.52
C GLY A 255 -22.60 -1.44 3.07
N ARG A 256 -22.36 -1.11 4.35
CA ARG A 256 -22.88 0.12 4.98
C ARG A 256 -22.27 1.38 4.38
N GLN A 257 -20.95 1.39 4.17
CA GLN A 257 -20.25 2.53 3.58
C GLN A 257 -20.69 2.78 2.14
N PHE A 258 -20.81 1.72 1.36
CA PHE A 258 -21.22 1.76 -0.05
C PHE A 258 -22.63 2.34 -0.22
N VAL A 259 -23.56 2.01 0.68
CA VAL A 259 -24.90 2.63 0.70
C VAL A 259 -24.82 4.12 1.03
N SER A 260 -23.92 4.54 1.94
CA SER A 260 -23.71 5.96 2.27
C SER A 260 -23.15 6.80 1.11
N LEU A 261 -22.62 6.19 0.05
CA LEU A 261 -22.15 6.93 -1.14
C LEU A 261 -23.29 7.54 -1.97
N GLY A 262 -24.54 7.10 -1.74
CA GLY A 262 -25.70 7.58 -2.47
C GLY A 262 -25.90 6.90 -3.83
N LYS A 263 -26.73 7.54 -4.68
CA LYS A 263 -27.09 6.99 -5.99
C LYS A 263 -26.00 7.22 -7.04
N ASP A 264 -25.40 8.41 -7.03
CA ASP A 264 -24.38 8.85 -7.99
C ASP A 264 -22.98 8.47 -7.50
N LYS A 265 -22.77 7.18 -7.24
CA LYS A 265 -21.51 6.61 -6.75
C LYS A 265 -20.58 6.22 -7.90
N PRO A 266 -19.25 6.24 -7.70
CA PRO A 266 -18.31 5.76 -8.70
C PRO A 266 -18.49 4.27 -8.98
N HIS A 267 -17.94 3.83 -10.12
CA HIS A 267 -17.86 2.42 -10.46
C HIS A 267 -16.78 1.73 -9.62
N PHE A 268 -17.17 0.70 -8.87
CA PHE A 268 -16.26 -0.09 -8.06
C PHE A 268 -15.82 -1.35 -8.81
N THR A 269 -14.51 -1.59 -8.78
CA THR A 269 -13.89 -2.86 -9.17
C THR A 269 -13.12 -3.43 -8.01
N ILE A 270 -13.38 -4.68 -7.66
CA ILE A 270 -12.72 -5.36 -6.56
C ILE A 270 -11.87 -6.50 -7.11
N PHE A 271 -10.59 -6.54 -6.76
CA PHE A 271 -9.75 -7.70 -7.00
C PHE A 271 -9.71 -8.55 -5.74
N VAL A 272 -10.17 -9.79 -5.84
CA VAL A 272 -10.21 -10.75 -4.73
C VAL A 272 -9.23 -11.89 -4.98
N SER A 273 -8.72 -12.48 -3.91
CA SER A 273 -7.92 -13.71 -3.97
C SER A 273 -8.20 -14.53 -2.73
N ARG A 274 -8.83 -15.70 -2.90
CA ARG A 274 -9.22 -16.57 -1.77
C ARG A 274 -8.02 -17.20 -1.07
N ASP A 275 -6.91 -17.32 -1.77
CA ASP A 275 -5.63 -17.85 -1.27
C ASP A 275 -4.69 -16.75 -0.71
N ASP A 276 -5.20 -15.54 -0.48
CA ASP A 276 -4.44 -14.43 0.11
C ASP A 276 -4.12 -14.68 1.59
N ARG A 277 -2.84 -14.89 1.90
CA ARG A 277 -2.40 -15.24 3.25
C ARG A 277 -2.30 -14.02 4.18
N ALA A 278 -2.12 -12.83 3.63
CA ALA A 278 -2.05 -11.60 4.43
C ALA A 278 -3.43 -11.25 4.98
N LEU A 279 -4.47 -11.37 4.14
CA LEU A 279 -5.85 -11.19 4.58
C LEU A 279 -6.29 -12.26 5.58
N ALA A 280 -5.79 -13.50 5.46
CA ALA A 280 -6.08 -14.55 6.44
C ALA A 280 -5.52 -14.20 7.85
N LEU A 281 -4.36 -13.55 7.90
CA LEU A 281 -3.80 -13.03 9.15
C LEU A 281 -4.64 -11.85 9.68
N SER A 282 -5.03 -10.92 8.82
CA SER A 282 -5.89 -9.79 9.20
C SER A 282 -7.25 -10.23 9.76
N ARG A 283 -7.88 -11.24 9.15
CA ARG A 283 -9.10 -11.89 9.67
C ARG A 283 -8.91 -12.38 11.09
N ARG A 284 -7.83 -13.11 11.34
CA ARG A 284 -7.54 -13.66 12.66
C ARG A 284 -7.35 -12.56 13.70
N ILE A 285 -6.68 -11.47 13.35
CA ILE A 285 -6.47 -10.31 14.23
C ILE A 285 -7.79 -9.57 14.47
N SER A 286 -8.66 -9.50 13.46
CA SER A 286 -9.92 -8.75 13.49
C SER A 286 -11.12 -9.57 14.00
N GLY A 287 -10.88 -10.66 14.76
CA GLY A 287 -11.97 -11.45 15.36
C GLY A 287 -12.66 -12.43 14.41
N ASN A 288 -11.96 -12.89 13.37
CA ASN A 288 -12.41 -13.89 12.40
C ASN A 288 -13.55 -13.45 11.47
N VAL A 289 -13.70 -12.14 11.25
CA VAL A 289 -14.70 -11.59 10.32
C VAL A 289 -14.24 -11.69 8.86
N ASP A 290 -15.15 -11.96 7.93
CA ASP A 290 -14.84 -12.06 6.50
C ASP A 290 -14.32 -10.72 5.94
N ARG A 291 -13.22 -10.79 5.17
CA ARG A 291 -12.67 -9.62 4.46
C ARG A 291 -13.14 -9.64 3.02
N LEU A 292 -13.50 -8.46 2.52
CA LEU A 292 -13.96 -8.23 1.17
C LEU A 292 -13.00 -8.81 0.12
N GLY A 293 -11.69 -8.81 0.38
CA GLY A 293 -10.68 -9.35 -0.54
C GLY A 293 -10.61 -10.88 -0.60
N GLN A 294 -11.30 -11.59 0.30
CA GLN A 294 -11.30 -13.06 0.39
C GLN A 294 -12.67 -13.70 0.16
N ILE A 295 -13.70 -12.92 -0.16
CA ILE A 295 -15.02 -13.48 -0.46
C ILE A 295 -14.94 -14.38 -1.69
N ASP A 296 -15.82 -15.37 -1.76
CA ASP A 296 -16.10 -16.06 -3.02
C ASP A 296 -17.22 -15.30 -3.75
N PRO A 297 -16.93 -14.59 -4.86
CA PRO A 297 -17.94 -13.79 -5.54
C PRO A 297 -18.97 -14.64 -6.29
N SER A 298 -18.75 -15.96 -6.42
CA SER A 298 -19.65 -16.87 -7.14
C SER A 298 -20.77 -17.45 -6.27
N VAL A 299 -20.71 -17.27 -4.95
CA VAL A 299 -21.66 -17.86 -3.99
C VAL A 299 -22.60 -16.81 -3.38
N GLU A 300 -23.79 -17.25 -2.99
CA GLU A 300 -24.74 -16.40 -2.25
C GLU A 300 -24.31 -16.24 -0.77
N PRO A 301 -24.58 -15.08 -0.14
CA PRO A 301 -25.32 -13.93 -0.67
C PRO A 301 -24.44 -12.93 -1.46
N TYR A 302 -23.16 -13.21 -1.65
CA TYR A 302 -22.21 -12.24 -2.20
C TYR A 302 -22.47 -11.94 -3.67
N ARG A 303 -22.73 -12.97 -4.48
CA ARG A 303 -23.03 -12.84 -5.91
C ARG A 303 -24.16 -11.84 -6.18
N SER A 304 -25.37 -12.13 -5.70
CA SER A 304 -26.53 -11.27 -5.95
C SER A 304 -26.36 -9.86 -5.37
N LYS A 305 -25.69 -9.72 -4.21
CA LYS A 305 -25.43 -8.40 -3.61
C LYS A 305 -24.46 -7.55 -4.44
N LEU A 306 -23.41 -8.15 -4.99
CA LEU A 306 -22.40 -7.44 -5.79
C LEU A 306 -22.96 -7.08 -7.18
N GLU A 307 -23.72 -7.99 -7.80
CA GLU A 307 -24.44 -7.76 -9.06
C GLU A 307 -25.46 -6.62 -8.91
N ALA A 308 -26.31 -6.67 -7.88
CA ALA A 308 -27.30 -5.61 -7.61
C ALA A 308 -26.66 -4.26 -7.26
N ALA A 309 -25.45 -4.28 -6.70
CA ALA A 309 -24.67 -3.09 -6.39
C ALA A 309 -23.95 -2.50 -7.62
N GLY A 310 -23.91 -3.22 -8.75
CA GLY A 310 -23.15 -2.81 -9.94
C GLY A 310 -21.65 -2.84 -9.73
N ILE A 311 -21.15 -3.72 -8.85
CA ILE A 311 -19.73 -3.85 -8.52
C ILE A 311 -19.10 -4.92 -9.40
N THR A 312 -18.05 -4.57 -10.13
CA THR A 312 -17.25 -5.56 -10.86
C THR A 312 -16.30 -6.28 -9.90
N VAL A 313 -16.20 -7.60 -9.99
CA VAL A 313 -15.23 -8.39 -9.21
C VAL A 313 -14.34 -9.20 -10.14
N LEU A 314 -13.02 -9.12 -9.95
CA LEU A 314 -12.06 -10.01 -10.61
C LEU A 314 -11.48 -10.98 -9.58
N ASP A 315 -11.71 -12.28 -9.79
CA ASP A 315 -11.11 -13.34 -8.96
C ASP A 315 -9.70 -13.69 -9.47
N LEU A 316 -8.68 -13.27 -8.71
CA LEU A 316 -7.27 -13.54 -8.99
C LEU A 316 -6.77 -14.83 -8.31
N THR A 317 -7.65 -15.62 -7.67
CA THR A 317 -7.28 -16.85 -6.94
C THR A 317 -6.45 -17.80 -7.82
N LYS A 318 -6.79 -17.94 -9.10
CA LYS A 318 -6.10 -18.86 -10.02
C LYS A 318 -4.80 -18.30 -10.61
N LEU A 319 -4.51 -17.01 -10.41
CA LEU A 319 -3.27 -16.41 -10.89
C LEU A 319 -2.11 -16.71 -9.94
N LYS A 320 -0.92 -16.89 -10.52
CA LYS A 320 0.32 -17.03 -9.75
C LYS A 320 0.80 -15.64 -9.33
N GLY A 321 1.02 -15.44 -8.04
CA GLY A 321 1.69 -14.24 -7.51
C GLY A 321 3.22 -14.35 -7.57
N GLY A 322 3.90 -13.21 -7.56
CA GLY A 322 5.34 -13.14 -7.34
C GLY A 322 5.72 -13.16 -5.86
N ASP A 323 4.76 -12.85 -4.97
CA ASP A 323 4.94 -12.72 -3.54
C ASP A 323 4.49 -13.98 -2.77
N ARG A 324 5.18 -14.28 -1.65
CA ARG A 324 4.91 -15.48 -0.82
C ARG A 324 3.54 -15.48 -0.13
N LEU A 325 2.87 -14.33 -0.11
CA LEU A 325 1.60 -14.12 0.58
C LEU A 325 0.41 -14.12 -0.38
N ASN A 326 0.64 -14.16 -1.70
CA ASN A 326 -0.41 -14.02 -2.72
C ASN A 326 -1.22 -12.72 -2.59
N HIS A 327 -0.65 -11.69 -1.97
CA HIS A 327 -1.32 -10.43 -1.63
C HIS A 327 -1.01 -9.30 -2.63
N GLY A 328 0.07 -9.47 -3.41
CA GLY A 328 0.55 -8.51 -4.40
C GLY A 328 0.15 -8.82 -5.84
N LYS A 329 -0.65 -9.87 -6.09
CA LYS A 329 -0.99 -10.37 -7.44
C LYS A 329 -1.43 -9.27 -8.41
N PHE A 330 -2.16 -8.27 -7.92
CA PHE A 330 -2.68 -7.17 -8.74
C PHE A 330 -1.59 -6.30 -9.40
N ALA A 331 -0.43 -6.14 -8.77
CA ALA A 331 0.67 -5.31 -9.27
C ALA A 331 1.85 -6.15 -9.80
N GLU A 332 1.89 -7.43 -9.47
CA GLU A 332 2.99 -8.33 -9.83
C GLU A 332 2.69 -9.25 -11.01
N SER A 333 1.41 -9.44 -11.36
CA SER A 333 1.00 -10.12 -12.59
C SER A 333 1.00 -9.12 -13.75
N PRO A 334 1.85 -9.30 -14.78
CA PRO A 334 1.84 -8.46 -15.97
C PRO A 334 0.47 -8.39 -16.64
N GLU A 335 -0.31 -9.48 -16.60
CA GLU A 335 -1.66 -9.55 -17.16
C GLU A 335 -2.62 -8.62 -16.42
N VAL A 336 -2.57 -8.57 -15.09
CA VAL A 336 -3.43 -7.68 -14.28
C VAL A 336 -2.98 -6.23 -14.42
N VAL A 337 -1.67 -5.97 -14.45
CA VAL A 337 -1.12 -4.62 -14.67
C VAL A 337 -1.51 -4.07 -16.04
N LYS A 338 -1.44 -4.92 -17.08
CA LYS A 338 -1.92 -4.56 -18.42
C LYS A 338 -3.42 -4.29 -18.42
N LEU A 339 -4.22 -5.10 -17.73
CA LEU A 339 -5.66 -4.86 -17.60
C LEU A 339 -5.96 -3.50 -16.94
N ILE A 340 -5.21 -3.15 -15.89
CA ILE A 340 -5.32 -1.83 -15.25
C ILE A 340 -5.01 -0.73 -16.29
N GLY A 341 -3.94 -0.89 -17.06
CA GLY A 341 -3.57 0.01 -18.16
C GLY A 341 -4.67 0.16 -19.19
N ASP A 342 -5.13 -0.95 -19.76
CA ASP A 342 -6.18 -0.99 -20.78
C ASP A 342 -7.47 -0.31 -20.30
N ARG A 343 -7.86 -0.51 -19.03
CA ARG A 343 -9.00 0.19 -18.42
C ARG A 343 -8.76 1.69 -18.30
N LEU A 344 -7.60 2.09 -17.79
CA LEU A 344 -7.24 3.50 -17.61
C LEU A 344 -7.12 4.23 -18.94
N ILE A 345 -6.71 3.56 -20.02
CA ILE A 345 -6.63 4.08 -21.38
C ILE A 345 -8.02 4.12 -22.03
N ALA A 346 -8.87 3.11 -21.83
CA ALA A 346 -10.21 3.08 -22.40
C ALA A 346 -11.18 4.03 -21.68
N GLY A 347 -10.96 4.34 -20.40
CA GLY A 347 -11.93 5.06 -19.57
C GLY A 347 -13.24 4.30 -19.40
N GLN A 348 -13.21 2.98 -19.55
CA GLN A 348 -14.38 2.10 -19.56
C GLN A 348 -14.49 1.31 -18.25
N THR A 349 -15.73 1.06 -17.84
CA THR A 349 -16.09 0.03 -16.87
C THR A 349 -15.80 -1.35 -17.48
N ILE A 350 -15.42 -2.34 -16.67
CA ILE A 350 -15.43 -3.72 -17.17
C ILE A 350 -16.87 -4.17 -17.29
N THR A 351 -17.34 -4.22 -18.53
CA THR A 351 -18.44 -5.07 -18.96
C THR A 351 -17.86 -6.33 -19.58
N ASP A 352 -18.55 -7.45 -19.38
CA ASP A 352 -18.13 -8.83 -19.65
C ASP A 352 -17.92 -9.19 -21.14
N SER A 353 -17.56 -8.25 -22.02
CA SER A 353 -17.45 -8.51 -23.45
C SER A 353 -16.44 -7.58 -24.11
N ASN A 354 -15.36 -8.17 -24.66
CA ASN A 354 -14.40 -7.62 -25.63
C ASN A 354 -13.13 -6.91 -25.13
N VAL A 355 -12.49 -7.41 -24.07
CA VAL A 355 -11.03 -7.29 -23.90
C VAL A 355 -10.48 -8.69 -23.66
N GLY A 356 -9.48 -9.11 -24.45
CA GLY A 356 -8.97 -10.48 -24.58
C GLY A 356 -8.28 -11.07 -23.35
N LEU A 357 -8.98 -11.16 -22.22
CA LEU A 357 -8.56 -11.87 -21.01
C LEU A 357 -9.07 -13.31 -20.95
N GLY A 358 -9.95 -13.71 -21.87
CA GLY A 358 -10.56 -15.06 -21.90
C GLY A 358 -9.57 -16.22 -22.02
N GLU A 359 -8.32 -15.96 -22.43
CA GLU A 359 -7.26 -16.98 -22.52
C GLU A 359 -6.31 -17.04 -21.31
N ALA A 360 -6.22 -15.98 -20.48
CA ALA A 360 -5.28 -15.93 -19.35
C ALA A 360 -5.97 -15.97 -17.97
N VAL A 361 -7.23 -15.57 -17.90
CA VAL A 361 -8.05 -15.62 -16.69
C VAL A 361 -9.34 -16.32 -17.08
N GLY A 362 -9.59 -17.49 -16.50
CA GLY A 362 -10.83 -18.23 -16.74
C GLY A 362 -12.04 -17.38 -16.38
N ALA A 363 -12.59 -16.69 -17.38
CA ALA A 363 -13.85 -16.00 -17.29
C ALA A 363 -14.94 -17.05 -17.08
N VAL A 364 -15.62 -16.98 -15.94
CA VAL A 364 -16.83 -17.78 -15.73
C VAL A 364 -17.93 -17.13 -16.55
N ALA A 365 -18.06 -17.56 -17.81
CA ALA A 365 -19.25 -17.29 -18.59
C ALA A 365 -20.41 -18.09 -17.97
N ILE A 366 -21.46 -17.37 -17.54
CA ILE A 366 -22.61 -17.92 -16.84
C ILE A 366 -23.41 -18.83 -17.81
N GLY A 367 -23.23 -20.14 -17.69
CA GLY A 367 -24.02 -21.15 -18.39
C GLY A 367 -24.43 -22.26 -17.41
N ALA A 368 -25.73 -22.51 -17.27
CA ALA A 368 -26.27 -23.48 -16.34
C ALA A 368 -25.91 -24.92 -16.74
N ALA A 369 -25.21 -25.68 -15.88
CA ALA A 369 -25.33 -27.13 -15.77
C ALA A 369 -24.64 -27.66 -14.48
N GLN A 370 -25.24 -28.69 -13.90
CA GLN A 370 -25.03 -29.26 -12.56
C GLN A 370 -23.73 -30.09 -12.41
N THR A 371 -23.19 -30.20 -11.17
CA THR A 371 -23.07 -31.43 -10.32
C THR A 371 -21.75 -31.59 -9.50
N VAL A 372 -21.94 -31.72 -8.18
CA VAL A 372 -21.36 -32.67 -7.17
C VAL A 372 -19.84 -32.89 -7.00
N GLY A 373 -19.33 -32.73 -5.75
CA GLY A 373 -18.40 -33.72 -5.14
C GLY A 373 -17.18 -33.25 -4.29
N SER A 374 -17.31 -33.29 -2.96
CA SER A 374 -16.37 -33.78 -1.90
C SER A 374 -14.96 -33.19 -1.59
N ALA A 375 -14.88 -32.61 -0.38
CA ALA A 375 -13.85 -32.58 0.69
C ALA A 375 -12.36 -32.95 0.48
N ALA A 376 -11.46 -32.09 1.02
CA ALA A 376 -10.36 -32.48 1.93
C ALA A 376 -9.76 -31.24 2.64
N SER A 377 -9.74 -31.24 3.98
CA SER A 377 -9.12 -30.22 4.84
C SER A 377 -7.70 -30.62 5.23
N VAL A 378 -6.73 -29.72 5.05
CA VAL A 378 -5.40 -29.83 5.69
C VAL A 378 -5.05 -28.49 6.32
N ALA A 379 -5.12 -28.44 7.65
CA ALA A 379 -4.64 -27.31 8.43
C ALA A 379 -3.12 -27.46 8.63
N VAL A 380 -2.34 -26.52 8.11
CA VAL A 380 -0.92 -26.37 8.44
C VAL A 380 -0.76 -25.11 9.28
N SER A 381 -0.58 -25.27 10.59
CA SER A 381 -0.15 -24.20 11.47
C SER A 381 1.34 -23.97 11.30
N THR A 382 1.73 -22.86 10.67
CA THR A 382 3.13 -22.42 10.66
C THR A 382 3.27 -21.18 11.55
N PRO A 383 4.11 -21.20 12.60
CA PRO A 383 4.53 -19.97 13.26
C PRO A 383 5.57 -19.30 12.34
N ILE A 384 5.23 -18.16 11.73
CA ILE A 384 6.21 -17.36 11.00
C ILE A 384 6.65 -16.24 11.93
N ALA A 385 7.80 -16.43 12.57
CA ALA A 385 8.62 -15.34 13.10
C ALA A 385 10.00 -15.46 12.45
N ILE A 386 10.17 -14.80 11.30
CA ILE A 386 11.47 -14.57 10.69
C ILE A 386 11.79 -13.11 10.95
N PHE A 387 12.77 -12.85 11.81
CA PHE A 387 13.16 -11.49 12.19
C PHE A 387 14.00 -10.85 11.08
N ASP A 388 13.40 -9.89 10.38
CA ASP A 388 14.08 -8.97 9.45
C ASP A 388 14.81 -7.87 10.25
N PRO A 389 16.04 -7.45 9.87
CA PRO A 389 16.69 -6.24 10.36
C PRO A 389 15.79 -4.98 10.44
N ARG A 390 14.79 -4.82 9.57
CA ARG A 390 13.79 -3.73 9.63
C ARG A 390 12.94 -3.81 10.91
N THR A 391 12.48 -5.01 11.28
CA THR A 391 11.77 -5.25 12.54
C THR A 391 12.63 -4.86 13.74
N ARG A 392 13.94 -5.15 13.70
CA ARG A 392 14.87 -4.82 14.79
C ARG A 392 15.00 -3.31 15.01
N ARG A 393 15.09 -2.51 13.95
CA ARG A 393 15.14 -1.04 14.07
C ARG A 393 13.81 -0.45 14.57
N ASN A 394 12.69 -0.97 14.09
CA ASN A 394 11.38 -0.56 14.58
C ASN A 394 11.18 -0.96 16.05
N TYR A 395 11.75 -2.09 16.47
CA TYR A 395 11.78 -2.52 17.86
C TYR A 395 12.68 -1.62 18.73
N ASP A 396 13.86 -1.23 18.25
CA ASP A 396 14.73 -0.26 18.95
C ASP A 396 14.03 1.10 19.10
N ALA A 397 13.28 1.54 18.09
CA ALA A 397 12.45 2.74 18.18
C ALA A 397 11.27 2.57 19.14
N GLN A 398 10.62 1.40 19.19
CA GLN A 398 9.59 1.08 20.19
C GLN A 398 10.14 1.08 21.61
N LEU A 399 11.34 0.53 21.83
CA LEU A 399 12.01 0.54 23.14
C LEU A 399 12.39 1.96 23.58
N LYS A 400 12.89 2.79 22.65
CA LYS A 400 13.15 4.22 22.94
C LYS A 400 11.86 4.97 23.31
N ARG A 401 10.75 4.71 22.62
CA ARG A 401 9.44 5.28 22.94
C ARG A 401 8.91 4.82 24.30
N LEU A 402 9.07 3.54 24.63
CA LEU A 402 8.71 3.01 25.94
C LEU A 402 9.55 3.70 27.04
N GLY A 403 10.86 3.84 26.82
CA GLY A 403 11.75 4.58 27.72
C GLY A 403 11.31 6.03 27.96
N GLN A 404 11.03 6.78 26.89
CA GLN A 404 10.54 8.15 26.97
C GLN A 404 9.17 8.25 27.66
N SER A 405 8.26 7.30 27.44
CA SER A 405 6.95 7.28 28.10
C SER A 405 7.05 7.00 29.60
N VAL A 406 7.99 6.15 30.02
CA VAL A 406 8.26 5.86 31.42
C VAL A 406 8.97 7.04 32.09
N GLU A 407 9.90 7.69 31.40
CA GLU A 407 10.59 8.89 31.89
C GLU A 407 9.63 10.08 32.05
N ASN A 408 8.72 10.30 31.10
CA ASN A 408 7.67 11.32 31.22
C ASN A 408 6.65 11.00 32.32
N THR A 409 6.33 9.72 32.54
CA THR A 409 5.46 9.30 33.65
C THR A 409 6.16 9.51 34.99
N ALA A 410 7.44 9.18 35.11
CA ALA A 410 8.23 9.42 36.31
C ALA A 410 8.46 10.92 36.60
N GLY A 411 8.68 11.74 35.56
CA GLY A 411 8.77 13.20 35.67
C GLY A 411 7.46 13.84 36.13
N SER A 412 6.32 13.38 35.61
CA SER A 412 5.00 13.88 36.02
C SER A 412 4.64 13.54 37.48
N VAL A 413 5.12 12.40 37.99
CA VAL A 413 4.95 12.03 39.40
C VAL A 413 5.89 12.83 40.29
N GLY A 414 7.10 13.15 39.82
CA GLY A 414 8.07 14.01 40.54
C GLY A 414 7.60 15.46 40.72
N ASP A 415 6.98 16.05 39.70
CA ASP A 415 6.51 17.44 39.76
C ASP A 415 5.21 17.61 40.58
N SER A 416 4.44 16.53 40.78
CA SER A 416 3.24 16.54 41.63
C SER A 416 3.52 16.42 43.15
N VAL A 417 4.78 16.21 43.57
CA VAL A 417 5.16 16.11 45.00
C VAL A 417 5.89 17.38 45.50
N GLY A 418 6.19 18.34 44.63
CA GLY A 418 6.97 19.56 44.97
C GLY A 418 6.16 20.83 45.27
N ALA A 419 4.85 20.87 45.03
CA ALA A 419 4.07 22.10 45.12
C ALA A 419 3.04 22.09 46.26
N GLY A 420 3.41 22.72 47.39
CA GLY A 420 2.46 23.45 48.23
C GLY A 420 2.16 22.89 49.63
N LEU A 421 2.87 23.39 50.63
CA LEU A 421 2.29 23.67 51.94
C LEU A 421 2.52 25.16 52.25
N PRO A 422 1.47 25.97 52.46
CA PRO A 422 1.62 27.36 52.89
C PRO A 422 1.85 27.39 54.41
N SER A 423 2.85 28.15 54.85
CA SER A 423 3.08 28.49 56.26
C SER A 423 2.03 29.47 56.74
N GLN A 424 1.34 29.13 57.84
CA GLN A 424 0.72 30.12 58.73
C GLN A 424 1.76 30.71 59.68
#